data_AF-G0NMS0-F1
#
_entry.id   AF-G0NMS0-F1
#
_cell.length_a   1.000
_cell.length_b   1.000
_cell.length_c   1.000
_cell.angle_alpha   90.00
_cell.angle_beta   90.00
_cell.angle_gamma   90.00
#
_symmetry.space_group_name_H-M   'P 1'
#
loop_
_entity.id
_entity.type
_entity.pdbx_description
1 polymer ?
#
loop_
_entity_poly.entity_id
_entity_poly.type
_entity_poly.pdbx_seq_one_letter_code
_entity_poly.pdbx_strand_id
1 'polypeptide(L)'
;MEFADLDQWNGVEEVFTEGLTFLGPVECFGRFSRAEVTVFRMTVEGLFYLKEKFLISRNFKQFIIHYRHYADEEASDLRLRIVETRRLYEFFGLSFLGAREVNEKHWYFGIPDSNSDAFFFSFTFRCSRFVKVPSLSVPQGAIQL
;
A
#
# COMPACT_ATOMS: atom_id res chain seq x y z
N MET A 1 -13.02 15.43 -3.44
CA MET A 1 -13.03 15.40 -4.91
C MET A 1 -13.47 14.01 -5.34
N GLU A 2 -14.45 13.91 -6.23
CA GLU A 2 -14.87 12.65 -6.81
C GLU A 2 -13.93 12.33 -7.99
N PHE A 3 -13.37 11.12 -8.05
CA PHE A 3 -12.40 10.72 -9.11
C PHE A 3 -13.10 10.47 -10.47
N ALA A 4 -14.40 10.79 -10.57
CA ALA A 4 -15.30 10.28 -11.60
C ALA A 4 -15.12 10.91 -12.99
N ASP A 5 -14.32 11.96 -13.16
CA ASP A 5 -13.89 12.42 -14.49
C ASP A 5 -12.61 11.69 -14.91
N LEU A 6 -12.72 10.36 -15.07
CA LEU A 6 -11.65 9.43 -15.46
C LEU A 6 -10.93 9.84 -16.76
N ASP A 7 -11.60 10.60 -17.63
CA ASP A 7 -11.07 11.08 -18.91
C ASP A 7 -9.91 12.07 -18.76
N GLN A 8 -9.89 12.91 -17.71
CA GLN A 8 -8.82 13.88 -17.49
C GLN A 8 -7.50 13.23 -17.06
N TRP A 9 -7.57 11.99 -16.59
CA TRP A 9 -6.44 11.25 -16.06
C TRP A 9 -5.97 10.13 -17.02
N ASN A 10 -6.56 10.06 -18.22
CA ASN A 10 -6.11 9.14 -19.25
C ASN A 10 -4.71 9.53 -19.74
N GLY A 11 -3.80 8.56 -19.72
CA GLY A 11 -2.39 8.78 -20.09
C GLY A 11 -1.51 9.34 -18.96
N VAL A 12 -2.08 9.66 -17.79
CA VAL A 12 -1.29 10.08 -16.62
C VAL A 12 -0.63 8.86 -15.99
N GLU A 13 0.71 8.85 -15.95
CA GLU A 13 1.48 7.76 -15.34
C GLU A 13 1.79 7.98 -13.86
N GLU A 14 1.80 9.23 -13.40
CA GLU A 14 2.19 9.59 -12.04
C GLU A 14 1.20 10.61 -11.45
N VAL A 15 0.81 10.44 -10.19
CA VAL A 15 -0.12 11.36 -9.51
C VAL A 15 0.32 11.68 -8.09
N PHE A 16 0.42 12.97 -7.76
CA PHE A 16 0.77 13.45 -6.43
C PHE A 16 -0.27 14.47 -6.01
N THR A 17 -0.97 14.21 -4.92
CA THR A 17 -2.00 15.12 -4.42
C THR A 17 -1.72 15.51 -2.98
N GLU A 18 -1.05 16.63 -2.83
CA GLU A 18 -0.85 17.26 -1.52
C GLU A 18 -2.13 18.02 -1.12
N GLY A 19 -2.54 17.89 0.15
CA GLY A 19 -3.69 18.64 0.70
C GLY A 19 -5.08 18.20 0.24
N LEU A 20 -5.20 17.32 -0.77
CA LEU A 20 -6.47 16.78 -1.25
C LEU A 20 -6.79 15.44 -0.62
N THR A 21 -8.07 15.23 -0.27
CA THR A 21 -8.56 13.92 0.20
C THR A 21 -9.52 13.32 -0.79
N PHE A 22 -9.20 12.11 -1.23
CA PHE A 22 -10.03 11.32 -2.11
C PHE A 22 -11.09 10.54 -1.33
N LEU A 23 -12.31 10.55 -1.87
CA LEU A 23 -13.49 9.88 -1.33
C LEU A 23 -13.95 8.71 -2.21
N GLY A 24 -13.15 8.32 -3.21
CA GLY A 24 -13.49 7.28 -4.18
C GLY A 24 -12.83 5.92 -3.90
N PRO A 25 -13.17 4.91 -4.72
CA PRO A 25 -12.54 3.59 -4.67
C PRO A 25 -11.04 3.69 -4.92
N VAL A 26 -10.25 2.97 -4.12
CA VAL A 26 -8.78 2.95 -4.24
C VAL A 26 -8.32 2.27 -5.54
N GLU A 27 -9.19 1.44 -6.10
CA GLU A 27 -8.97 0.67 -7.32
C GLU A 27 -8.62 1.57 -8.51
N CYS A 28 -9.11 2.82 -8.53
CA CYS A 28 -8.79 3.84 -9.52
C CYS A 28 -7.29 4.16 -9.61
N PHE A 29 -6.53 3.90 -8.54
CA PHE A 29 -5.11 4.17 -8.49
C PHE A 29 -4.21 3.05 -9.02
N GLY A 30 -4.77 1.86 -9.27
CA GLY A 30 -4.00 0.68 -9.69
C GLY A 30 -3.25 0.83 -11.01
N ARG A 31 -3.57 1.85 -11.83
CA ARG A 31 -2.95 2.13 -13.13
C ARG A 31 -1.67 2.97 -13.05
N PHE A 32 -1.44 3.69 -11.96
CA PHE A 32 -0.33 4.63 -11.88
C PHE A 32 0.99 3.90 -11.64
N SER A 33 2.06 4.37 -12.29
CA SER A 33 3.43 3.91 -12.04
C SER A 33 3.98 4.46 -10.72
N ARG A 34 3.64 5.72 -10.41
CA ARG A 34 3.91 6.39 -9.14
C ARG A 34 2.66 7.07 -8.62
N ALA A 35 2.41 6.98 -7.32
CA ALA A 35 1.50 7.94 -6.70
C ALA A 35 1.79 8.23 -5.24
N GLU A 36 1.34 9.40 -4.81
CA GLU A 36 1.20 9.79 -3.41
C GLU A 36 -0.14 10.48 -3.21
N VAL A 37 -1.01 9.86 -2.43
CA VAL A 37 -2.40 10.33 -2.27
C VAL A 37 -2.84 10.25 -0.81
N THR A 38 -3.80 11.09 -0.44
CA THR A 38 -4.53 10.95 0.82
C THR A 38 -5.94 10.48 0.53
N VAL A 39 -6.35 9.38 1.16
CA VAL A 39 -7.73 8.88 1.11
C VAL A 39 -8.41 9.09 2.45
N PHE A 40 -9.73 9.25 2.40
CA PHE A 40 -10.49 9.33 3.64
C PHE A 40 -10.44 8.02 4.40
N ARG A 41 -10.76 6.89 3.75
CA ARG A 41 -10.78 5.56 4.36
C ARG A 41 -10.05 4.55 3.49
N MET A 42 -9.39 3.58 4.14
CA MET A 42 -8.77 2.42 3.51
C MET A 42 -9.23 1.16 4.23
N THR A 43 -9.39 0.07 3.49
CA THR A 43 -9.66 -1.27 4.02
C THR A 43 -8.47 -2.19 3.71
N VAL A 44 -8.32 -3.27 4.48
CA VAL A 44 -7.29 -4.30 4.21
C VAL A 44 -7.47 -4.92 2.83
N GLU A 45 -8.72 -5.14 2.41
CA GLU A 45 -9.05 -5.66 1.08
C GLU A 45 -8.62 -4.70 -0.03
N GLY A 46 -8.81 -3.40 0.16
CA GLY A 46 -8.34 -2.39 -0.79
C GLY A 46 -6.82 -2.39 -0.92
N LEU A 47 -6.10 -2.54 0.20
CA LEU A 47 -4.64 -2.69 0.18
C LEU A 47 -4.20 -3.97 -0.53
N PHE A 48 -4.90 -5.08 -0.28
CA PHE A 48 -4.59 -6.35 -0.91
C PHE A 48 -4.85 -6.30 -2.41
N TYR A 49 -5.96 -5.68 -2.83
CA TYR A 49 -6.26 -5.43 -4.25
C TYR A 49 -5.13 -4.63 -4.91
N LEU A 50 -4.69 -3.54 -4.28
CA LEU A 50 -3.58 -2.75 -4.80
C LEU A 50 -2.29 -3.57 -4.92
N LYS A 51 -1.95 -4.37 -3.89
CA LYS A 51 -0.80 -5.29 -3.94
C LYS A 51 -0.87 -6.20 -5.17
N GLU A 52 -2.00 -6.88 -5.37
CA GLU A 52 -2.21 -7.78 -6.51
C GLU A 52 -2.06 -7.05 -7.85
N LYS A 53 -2.63 -5.85 -7.96
CA LYS A 53 -2.52 -5.03 -9.18
C LYS A 53 -1.09 -4.55 -9.45
N PHE A 54 -0.37 -4.14 -8.41
CA PHE A 54 0.99 -3.64 -8.56
C PHE A 54 2.00 -4.76 -8.83
N LEU A 55 1.80 -5.95 -8.27
CA LEU A 55 2.64 -7.13 -8.53
C LEU A 55 2.65 -7.54 -10.02
N ILE A 56 1.49 -7.44 -10.69
CA ILE A 56 1.39 -7.78 -12.13
C ILE A 56 1.75 -6.60 -13.04
N SER A 57 1.90 -5.38 -12.49
CA SER A 57 2.17 -4.18 -13.26
C SER A 57 3.66 -4.02 -13.55
N ARG A 58 4.04 -4.11 -14.84
CA ARG A 58 5.43 -3.93 -15.28
C ARG A 58 5.95 -2.52 -14.99
N ASN A 59 5.08 -1.52 -15.13
CA ASN A 59 5.45 -0.11 -15.00
C ASN A 59 5.39 0.39 -13.56
N PHE A 60 4.86 -0.40 -12.62
CA PHE A 60 4.78 0.00 -11.22
C PHE A 60 6.16 0.26 -10.62
N LYS A 61 6.28 1.38 -9.90
CA LYS A 61 7.48 1.80 -9.16
C LYS A 61 7.17 2.02 -7.68
N GLN A 62 6.16 2.83 -7.38
CA GLN A 62 5.88 3.25 -6.00
C GLN A 62 4.44 3.74 -5.80
N PHE A 63 3.84 3.44 -4.67
CA PHE A 63 2.57 4.02 -4.26
C PHE A 63 2.57 4.29 -2.76
N ILE A 64 2.36 5.54 -2.38
CA ILE A 64 2.21 5.97 -0.99
C ILE A 64 0.77 6.44 -0.78
N ILE A 65 0.15 5.96 0.28
CA ILE A 65 -1.21 6.34 0.64
C ILE A 65 -1.31 6.71 2.10
N HIS A 66 -1.82 7.90 2.35
CA HIS A 66 -2.11 8.42 3.67
C HIS A 66 -3.59 8.27 3.99
N TYR A 67 -3.90 7.98 5.25
CA TYR A 67 -5.26 7.75 5.71
C TYR A 67 -5.72 8.86 6.66
N ARG A 68 -6.92 9.43 6.43
CA ARG A 68 -7.54 10.31 7.41
C ARG A 68 -8.30 9.56 8.50
N HIS A 69 -9.10 8.55 8.14
CA HIS A 69 -9.98 7.82 9.08
C HIS A 69 -9.23 7.09 10.20
N TYR A 70 -7.97 6.72 10.00
CA TYR A 70 -7.17 6.11 11.06
C TYR A 70 -6.40 7.15 11.91
N ALA A 71 -6.40 8.43 11.49
CA ALA A 71 -5.72 9.54 12.15
C ALA A 71 -6.70 10.45 12.93
N ASP A 72 -7.90 10.67 12.39
CA ASP A 72 -9.00 11.38 13.06
C ASP A 72 -9.87 10.37 13.82
N GLU A 73 -9.46 10.10 15.06
CA GLU A 73 -10.31 9.87 16.23
C GLU A 73 -9.35 9.51 17.38
N GLU A 74 -9.45 10.23 18.50
CA GLU A 74 -8.55 10.19 19.66
C GLU A 74 -8.37 8.80 20.31
N ALA A 75 -9.09 7.78 19.83
CA ALA A 75 -8.74 6.39 20.00
C ALA A 75 -9.37 5.60 18.86
N SER A 76 -8.65 5.36 17.77
CA SER A 76 -8.94 4.19 16.93
C SER A 76 -8.97 2.98 17.90
N ASP A 77 -10.17 2.47 18.20
CA ASP A 77 -10.43 1.47 19.23
C ASP A 77 -9.35 0.39 19.18
N LEU A 78 -8.69 0.10 20.30
CA LEU A 78 -7.67 -0.96 20.36
C LEU A 78 -8.20 -2.27 19.75
N ARG A 79 -9.51 -2.53 19.87
CA ARG A 79 -10.19 -3.65 19.21
C ARG A 79 -10.13 -3.55 17.69
N LEU A 80 -10.41 -2.38 17.11
CA LEU A 80 -10.27 -2.16 15.66
C LEU A 80 -8.83 -2.43 15.22
N ARG A 81 -7.83 -1.92 15.95
CA ARG A 81 -6.42 -2.20 15.61
C ARG A 81 -6.08 -3.68 15.67
N ILE A 82 -6.58 -4.41 16.67
CA ILE A 82 -6.37 -5.85 16.79
C ILE A 82 -7.03 -6.60 15.63
N VAL A 83 -8.28 -6.27 15.30
CA VAL A 83 -9.02 -6.89 14.19
C VAL A 83 -8.32 -6.62 12.87
N GLU A 84 -8.01 -5.36 12.56
CA GLU A 84 -7.33 -4.98 11.32
C GLU A 84 -5.94 -5.60 11.21
N THR A 85 -5.19 -5.70 12.32
CA THR A 85 -3.90 -6.39 12.34
C THR A 85 -4.03 -7.88 12.02
N ARG A 86 -5.07 -8.55 12.56
CA ARG A 86 -5.34 -9.97 12.22
C ARG A 86 -5.67 -10.12 10.73
N ARG A 87 -6.52 -9.24 10.20
CA ARG A 87 -6.86 -9.23 8.77
C ARG A 87 -5.64 -8.99 7.91
N LEU A 88 -4.75 -8.07 8.29
CA LEU A 88 -3.48 -7.89 7.57
C LEU A 88 -2.67 -9.19 7.52
N TYR A 89 -2.58 -9.94 8.62
CA TYR A 89 -1.89 -11.23 8.59
C TYR A 89 -2.62 -12.32 7.80
N GLU A 90 -3.96 -12.30 7.78
CA GLU A 90 -4.75 -13.21 6.94
C GLU A 90 -4.51 -12.97 5.44
N PHE A 91 -4.43 -11.71 5.01
CA PHE A 91 -4.26 -11.34 3.59
C PHE A 91 -2.81 -11.33 3.12
N PHE A 92 -1.88 -10.85 3.97
CA PHE A 92 -0.49 -10.61 3.59
C PHE A 92 0.49 -11.60 4.22
N GLY A 93 0.02 -12.53 5.07
CA GLY A 93 0.89 -13.38 5.87
C GLY A 93 1.59 -12.62 6.99
N LEU A 94 2.53 -13.30 7.66
CA LEU A 94 3.28 -12.68 8.76
C LEU A 94 4.20 -11.57 8.25
N SER A 95 4.23 -10.44 8.94
CA SER A 95 5.18 -9.38 8.64
C SER A 95 6.60 -9.78 9.03
N PHE A 96 7.60 -9.23 8.35
CA PHE A 96 9.00 -9.34 8.72
C PHE A 96 9.26 -8.70 10.11
N LEU A 97 9.93 -9.45 10.99
CA LEU A 97 10.14 -9.08 12.40
C LEU A 97 11.26 -8.05 12.62
N GLY A 98 11.86 -7.51 11.56
CA GLY A 98 12.98 -6.55 11.64
C GLY A 98 12.61 -5.08 11.38
N ALA A 99 11.32 -4.73 11.37
CA ALA A 99 10.91 -3.34 11.23
C ALA A 99 11.45 -2.49 12.41
N ARG A 100 12.04 -1.33 12.10
CA ARG A 100 12.68 -0.45 13.11
C ARG A 100 11.66 0.21 14.03
N GLU A 101 10.42 0.40 13.58
CA GLU A 101 9.35 1.02 14.34
C GLU A 101 8.35 -0.02 14.82
N VAL A 102 8.03 0.01 16.12
CA VAL A 102 7.11 -0.95 16.78
C VAL A 102 5.73 -0.99 16.11
N ASN A 103 5.31 0.11 15.48
CA ASN A 103 4.00 0.24 14.85
C ASN A 103 4.03 0.06 13.32
N GLU A 104 5.20 -0.13 12.73
CA GLU A 104 5.35 -0.37 11.31
C GLU A 104 5.50 -1.87 11.04
N LYS A 105 4.78 -2.35 10.03
CA LYS A 105 4.85 -3.74 9.58
C LYS A 105 5.36 -3.77 8.17
N HIS A 106 6.29 -4.68 7.89
CA HIS A 106 6.95 -4.83 6.61
C HIS A 106 6.65 -6.19 6.01
N TRP A 107 6.41 -6.23 4.71
CA TRP A 107 6.31 -7.46 3.94
C TRP A 107 7.13 -7.31 2.67
N TYR A 108 7.68 -8.43 2.22
CA TYR A 108 8.43 -8.52 0.97
C TYR A 108 7.86 -9.69 0.18
N PHE A 109 7.51 -9.46 -1.07
CA PHE A 109 6.93 -10.47 -1.96
C PHE A 109 7.81 -10.63 -3.19
N GLY A 110 7.92 -11.86 -3.69
CA GLY A 110 8.50 -12.12 -5.00
C GLY A 110 7.68 -11.45 -6.09
N ILE A 111 8.35 -10.89 -7.10
CA ILE A 111 7.68 -10.41 -8.31
C ILE A 111 7.76 -11.52 -9.36
N PRO A 112 6.64 -11.96 -9.95
CA PRO A 112 6.66 -12.96 -11.02
C PRO A 112 7.60 -12.53 -12.15
N ASP A 113 8.38 -13.47 -12.68
CA ASP A 113 9.34 -13.27 -13.78
C ASP A 113 10.49 -12.27 -13.50
N SER A 114 10.67 -11.86 -12.24
CA SER A 114 11.75 -10.96 -11.81
C SER A 114 12.62 -11.61 -10.73
N ASN A 115 13.89 -11.82 -11.07
CA ASN A 115 14.89 -12.30 -10.10
C ASN A 115 15.67 -11.15 -9.44
N SER A 116 15.57 -9.92 -9.97
CA SER A 116 16.33 -8.76 -9.53
C SER A 116 15.57 -7.86 -8.57
N ASP A 117 14.24 -7.88 -8.62
CA ASP A 117 13.37 -7.01 -7.84
C ASP A 117 12.37 -7.80 -6.99
N ALA A 118 12.04 -7.21 -5.85
CA ALA A 118 11.00 -7.65 -4.94
C ALA A 118 10.01 -6.53 -4.70
N PHE A 119 8.81 -6.90 -4.24
CA PHE A 119 7.75 -5.96 -3.91
C PHE A 119 7.72 -5.75 -2.40
N PHE A 120 8.02 -4.53 -1.97
CA PHE A 120 7.98 -4.12 -0.57
C PHE A 120 6.64 -3.46 -0.25
N PHE A 121 6.02 -3.91 0.83
CA PHE A 121 4.84 -3.29 1.42
C PHE A 121 5.15 -2.92 2.87
N SER A 122 4.96 -1.65 3.23
CA SER A 122 4.88 -1.23 4.62
C SER A 122 3.53 -0.69 5.00
N PHE A 123 3.12 -1.01 6.22
CA PHE A 123 1.86 -0.57 6.81
C PHE A 123 2.11 0.05 8.17
N THR A 124 1.48 1.21 8.37
CA THR A 124 1.13 1.76 9.67
C THR A 124 -0.35 2.11 9.63
N PHE A 125 -0.95 2.37 10.79
CA PHE A 125 -2.31 2.89 10.82
C PHE A 125 -2.43 4.29 10.18
N ARG A 126 -1.35 5.00 9.83
CA ARG A 126 -1.47 6.33 9.20
C ARG A 126 -1.15 6.34 7.71
N CYS A 127 -0.39 5.35 7.26
CA CYS A 127 0.19 5.33 5.94
C CYS A 127 0.47 3.90 5.50
N SER A 128 0.34 3.65 4.21
CA SER A 128 0.97 2.49 3.60
C SER A 128 1.77 2.85 2.38
N ARG A 129 2.78 2.03 2.15
CA ARG A 129 3.73 2.22 1.07
C ARG A 129 3.96 0.92 0.35
N PHE A 130 3.80 0.97 -0.97
CA PHE A 130 4.15 -0.10 -1.89
C PHE A 130 5.31 0.39 -2.74
N VAL A 131 6.39 -0.39 -2.85
CA VAL A 131 7.58 -0.01 -3.62
C VAL A 131 8.18 -1.24 -4.26
N LYS A 132 8.62 -1.12 -5.52
CA LYS A 132 9.52 -2.08 -6.14
C LYS A 132 10.94 -1.78 -5.67
N VAL A 133 11.58 -2.75 -5.01
CA VAL A 133 12.94 -2.61 -4.47
C VAL A 133 13.85 -3.69 -5.04
N PRO A 134 15.16 -3.44 -5.18
CA PRO A 134 16.09 -4.49 -5.58
C PRO A 134 16.09 -5.65 -4.57
N SER A 135 16.07 -6.89 -5.04
CA SER A 135 16.09 -8.10 -4.19
C SER A 135 17.30 -8.12 -3.25
N LEU A 136 18.43 -7.53 -3.67
CA LEU A 136 19.64 -7.39 -2.85
C LEU A 136 19.45 -6.47 -1.62
N SER A 137 18.44 -5.59 -1.64
CA SER A 137 18.10 -4.72 -0.51
C SER A 137 17.12 -5.38 0.48
N VAL A 138 16.59 -6.55 0.14
CA VAL A 138 15.64 -7.29 0.97
C VAL A 138 16.40 -8.12 2.01
N PRO A 139 15.99 -8.09 3.30
CA PRO A 139 16.61 -8.94 4.31
C PRO A 139 16.52 -10.43 3.96
N GLN A 140 17.56 -11.19 4.29
CA GLN A 140 17.62 -12.61 4.00
C GLN A 140 16.42 -13.35 4.63
N GLY A 141 15.74 -14.17 3.81
CA GLY A 141 14.57 -14.95 4.24
C GLY A 141 13.29 -14.14 4.42
N ALA A 142 13.27 -12.84 4.07
CA ALA A 142 12.08 -12.00 4.23
C ALA A 142 11.09 -12.09 3.05
N ILE A 143 11.54 -12.54 1.87
CA ILE A 143 10.70 -12.69 0.68
C ILE A 143 9.73 -13.86 0.87
N GLN A 144 8.44 -13.55 0.77
CA GLN A 144 7.35 -14.51 0.73
C GLN A 144 7.12 -14.92 -0.73
N LEU A 145 7.00 -16.23 -0.96
CA LEU A 145 6.71 -16.85 -2.25
C LEU A 145 5.21 -16.92 -2.50
#